data_AF-A0A964TXD7-F1
#
_entry.id   AF-A0A964TXD7-F1
#
_cell.length_a   1.000
_cell.length_b   1.000
_cell.length_c   1.000
_cell.angle_alpha   90.00
_cell.angle_beta   90.00
_cell.angle_gamma   90.00
#
_symmetry.space_group_name_H-M   'P 1'
#
loop_
_entity.id
_entity.type
_entity.pdbx_description
1 polymer ?
#
loop_
_entity_poly.entity_id
_entity_poly.type
_entity_poly.pdbx_seq_one_letter_code
_entity_poly.pdbx_strand_id
1 'polypeptide(L)'
;FIVEPKLGKYDDSNADPSVLDDSQMTPLGGKERKGLAVAGLATLGVLGLIAFLVIPENGVLRDPAADASNFLESSRPFFRSVVAWIFVFFLVTGFAYGKVVGTMKNDRDVIDGMASAISTLGLYVVLVFFAAQFVAFFGWTNLGLITAVTGADFLQNIGLTGPLVFILFIIMCGIVNLSLGSASAQWAVTAPIFVPMLMFIGYSPEVIQTAYRIGDSTTNIITPMMSYFGLILAWATRYDKKFGIGTLIATMLPYSICFFVGWSLLFLLWVFGLDLPVGPGSPTYYSSP
;
A
#
# COMPACT_ATOMS: atom_id res chain seq x y z
N PHE A 1 -2.39 3.62 -27.88
CA PHE A 1 -1.90 2.64 -28.87
C PHE A 1 -0.61 1.91 -28.44
N ILE A 2 -0.54 1.31 -27.26
CA ILE A 2 0.62 0.47 -26.86
C ILE A 2 0.15 -0.97 -26.55
N VAL A 3 -0.96 -1.11 -25.84
CA VAL A 3 -1.52 -2.41 -25.43
C VAL A 3 -2.69 -2.84 -26.32
N GLU A 4 -3.70 -1.99 -26.50
CA GLU A 4 -4.89 -2.29 -27.32
C GLU A 4 -4.56 -2.88 -28.72
N PRO A 5 -3.61 -2.33 -29.51
CA PRO A 5 -3.30 -2.92 -30.82
C PRO A 5 -2.77 -4.36 -30.75
N LYS A 6 -2.16 -4.76 -29.64
CA LYS A 6 -1.61 -6.13 -29.44
C LYS A 6 -2.69 -7.15 -29.09
N LEU A 7 -3.86 -6.70 -28.63
CA LEU A 7 -5.00 -7.56 -28.32
C LEU A 7 -5.79 -7.97 -29.57
N GLY A 8 -5.59 -7.27 -30.70
CA GLY A 8 -6.28 -7.56 -31.95
C GLY A 8 -7.75 -7.13 -31.93
N LYS A 9 -8.51 -7.59 -32.93
CA LYS A 9 -9.96 -7.38 -32.96
C LYS A 9 -10.63 -8.40 -32.05
N TYR A 10 -11.59 -7.94 -31.25
CA TYR A 10 -12.39 -8.80 -30.41
C TYR A 10 -13.19 -9.80 -31.25
N ASP A 11 -13.20 -11.06 -30.82
CA ASP A 11 -13.84 -12.19 -31.49
C ASP A 11 -14.76 -12.92 -30.51
N ASP A 12 -16.07 -12.66 -30.64
CA ASP A 12 -17.13 -13.23 -29.79
C ASP A 12 -17.14 -14.76 -29.77
N SER A 13 -16.59 -15.42 -30.81
CA SER A 13 -16.54 -16.88 -30.87
C SER A 13 -15.58 -17.50 -29.85
N ASN A 14 -14.59 -16.72 -29.38
CA ASN A 14 -13.62 -17.15 -28.38
C ASN A 14 -14.03 -16.78 -26.95
N ALA A 15 -15.12 -16.03 -26.77
CA ALA A 15 -15.65 -15.66 -25.46
C ALA A 15 -16.49 -16.78 -24.82
N ASP A 16 -16.63 -16.73 -23.51
CA ASP A 16 -17.58 -17.52 -22.74
C ASP A 16 -18.99 -16.93 -22.93
N PRO A 17 -20.01 -17.73 -23.31
CA PRO A 17 -21.38 -17.26 -23.48
C PRO A 17 -21.95 -16.53 -22.25
N SER A 18 -21.46 -16.86 -21.05
CA SER A 18 -21.89 -16.23 -19.79
C SER A 18 -21.32 -14.82 -19.56
N VAL A 19 -20.35 -14.37 -20.36
CA VAL A 19 -19.84 -12.98 -20.33
C VAL A 19 -20.74 -12.03 -21.11
N LEU A 20 -21.47 -12.57 -22.08
CA LEU A 20 -22.45 -11.84 -22.88
C LEU A 20 -23.76 -11.58 -22.10
N ASP A 21 -23.85 -12.05 -20.85
CA ASP A 21 -24.95 -11.77 -19.95
C ASP A 21 -24.68 -10.45 -19.19
N ASP A 22 -25.26 -9.36 -19.70
CA ASP A 22 -25.17 -7.99 -19.16
C ASP A 22 -25.78 -7.83 -17.76
N SER A 23 -26.29 -8.90 -17.14
CA SER A 23 -26.94 -8.90 -15.82
C SER A 23 -26.04 -8.41 -14.67
N GLN A 24 -24.73 -8.26 -14.89
CA GLN A 24 -23.73 -7.85 -13.90
C GLN A 24 -23.54 -6.33 -13.79
N MET A 25 -24.04 -5.53 -14.75
CA MET A 25 -24.04 -4.06 -14.67
C MET A 25 -25.42 -3.52 -14.25
N THR A 26 -26.05 -4.17 -13.27
CA THR A 26 -27.35 -3.71 -12.78
C THR A 26 -27.22 -2.33 -12.14
N PRO A 27 -28.06 -1.35 -12.53
CA PRO A 27 -28.04 -0.03 -11.93
C PRO A 27 -28.41 -0.12 -10.45
N LEU A 28 -27.83 0.77 -9.64
CA LEU A 28 -28.05 0.81 -8.20
C LEU A 28 -29.54 0.79 -7.86
N GLY A 29 -29.94 -0.21 -7.07
CA GLY A 29 -31.30 -0.33 -6.56
C GLY A 29 -31.65 0.81 -5.60
N GLY A 30 -32.95 1.03 -5.37
CA GLY A 30 -33.41 2.10 -4.48
C GLY A 30 -32.87 1.97 -3.04
N LYS A 31 -32.72 0.73 -2.54
CA LYS A 31 -32.13 0.45 -1.22
C LYS A 31 -30.64 0.79 -1.16
N GLU A 32 -29.88 0.47 -2.21
CA GLU A 32 -28.45 0.74 -2.29
C GLU A 32 -28.18 2.24 -2.37
N ARG A 33 -28.96 2.98 -3.17
CA ARG A 33 -28.89 4.46 -3.21
C ARG A 33 -29.15 5.08 -1.85
N LYS A 34 -30.18 4.59 -1.14
CA LYS A 34 -30.47 5.04 0.24
C LYS A 34 -29.33 4.66 1.19
N GLY A 35 -28.77 3.47 1.04
CA GLY A 35 -27.61 3.00 1.82
C GLY A 35 -26.39 3.89 1.63
N LEU A 36 -26.07 4.25 0.38
CA LEU A 36 -24.99 5.19 0.07
C LEU A 36 -25.22 6.57 0.68
N ALA A 37 -26.46 7.08 0.65
CA ALA A 37 -26.78 8.37 1.25
C ALA A 37 -26.56 8.36 2.77
N VAL A 38 -27.00 7.30 3.46
CA VAL A 38 -26.81 7.14 4.90
C VAL A 38 -25.34 6.90 5.25
N ALA A 39 -24.61 6.12 4.44
CA ALA A 39 -23.17 5.96 4.59
C ALA A 39 -22.43 7.29 4.41
N GLY A 40 -22.82 8.11 3.44
CA GLY A 40 -22.29 9.45 3.24
C GLY A 40 -22.55 10.37 4.44
N LEU A 41 -23.75 10.33 5.03
CA LEU A 41 -24.02 11.06 6.28
C LEU A 41 -23.16 10.55 7.44
N ALA A 42 -22.94 9.25 7.54
CA ALA A 42 -22.08 8.65 8.55
C ALA A 42 -20.60 9.07 8.36
N THR A 43 -20.11 9.11 7.12
CA THR A 43 -18.80 9.65 6.73
C THR A 43 -18.66 11.07 7.23
N LEU A 44 -19.64 11.95 6.93
CA LEU A 44 -19.62 13.34 7.39
C LEU A 44 -19.66 13.44 8.91
N GLY A 45 -20.41 12.56 9.58
CA GLY A 45 -20.44 12.48 11.04
C GLY A 45 -19.07 12.14 11.65
N VAL A 46 -18.38 11.13 11.11
CA VAL A 46 -17.04 10.75 11.58
C VAL A 46 -16.02 11.85 11.29
N LEU A 47 -16.03 12.43 10.09
CA LEU A 47 -15.12 13.52 9.74
C LEU A 47 -15.40 14.77 10.59
N GLY A 48 -16.66 15.09 10.84
CA GLY A 48 -17.07 16.18 11.72
C GLY A 48 -16.61 15.95 13.17
N LEU A 49 -16.71 14.72 13.67
CA LEU A 49 -16.19 14.36 15.00
C LEU A 49 -14.66 14.52 15.06
N ILE A 50 -13.92 13.98 14.08
CA ILE A 50 -12.46 14.14 14.02
C ILE A 50 -12.09 15.63 13.96
N ALA A 51 -12.75 16.40 13.10
CA ALA A 51 -12.55 17.84 12.97
C ALA A 51 -12.80 18.56 14.31
N PHE A 52 -13.88 18.22 15.01
CA PHE A 52 -14.18 18.77 16.34
C PHE A 52 -13.13 18.42 17.39
N LEU A 53 -12.51 17.24 17.30
CA LEU A 53 -11.49 16.79 18.25
C LEU A 53 -10.08 17.33 17.97
N VAL A 54 -9.79 17.75 16.72
CA VAL A 54 -8.44 18.14 16.27
C VAL A 54 -8.31 19.63 15.90
N ILE A 55 -9.36 20.27 15.38
CA ILE A 55 -9.29 21.66 14.88
C ILE A 55 -9.29 22.72 16.01
N PRO A 56 -10.09 22.59 17.08
CA PRO A 56 -10.02 23.53 18.20
C PRO A 56 -8.66 23.47 18.90
N GLU A 57 -8.16 24.62 19.39
CA GLU A 57 -6.90 24.69 20.15
C GLU A 57 -6.93 23.83 21.41
N ASN A 58 -8.10 23.73 22.03
CA ASN A 58 -8.38 22.88 23.19
C ASN A 58 -8.93 21.49 22.80
N GLY A 59 -8.72 21.06 21.56
CA GLY A 59 -9.17 19.75 21.07
C GLY A 59 -8.53 18.60 21.85
N VAL A 60 -9.30 17.55 22.14
CA VAL A 60 -8.83 16.39 22.93
C VAL A 60 -7.69 15.64 22.25
N LEU A 61 -7.61 15.70 20.93
CA LEU A 61 -6.54 15.05 20.15
C LEU A 61 -5.34 15.98 19.90
N ARG A 62 -5.31 17.15 20.55
CA ARG A 62 -4.13 18.01 20.60
C ARG A 62 -3.26 17.72 21.81
N ASP A 63 -1.96 17.91 21.64
CA ASP A 63 -0.98 17.88 22.71
C ASP A 63 -1.01 19.22 23.46
N PRO A 64 -1.42 19.25 24.74
CA PRO A 64 -1.47 20.48 25.53
C PRO A 64 -0.07 21.03 25.89
N ALA A 65 0.98 20.22 25.75
CA ALA A 65 2.36 20.64 26.02
C ALA A 65 3.07 21.20 24.78
N ALA A 66 2.49 21.04 23.59
CA ALA A 66 3.04 21.57 22.35
C ALA A 66 2.58 23.00 22.10
N ASP A 67 3.34 23.75 21.30
CA ASP A 67 2.92 25.07 20.84
C ASP A 67 1.65 24.95 19.98
N ALA A 68 0.55 25.53 20.46
CA ALA A 68 -0.74 25.51 19.79
C ALA A 68 -0.72 26.20 18.41
N SER A 69 0.25 27.10 18.17
CA SER A 69 0.42 27.77 16.87
C SER A 69 0.97 26.83 15.79
N ASN A 70 1.68 25.76 16.19
CA ASN A 70 2.16 24.73 15.29
C ASN A 70 1.16 23.57 15.23
N PHE A 71 0.30 23.57 14.21
CA PHE A 71 -0.73 22.54 14.04
C PHE A 71 -0.16 21.13 13.96
N LEU A 72 1.00 20.93 13.30
CA LEU A 72 1.59 19.61 13.14
C LEU A 72 2.11 19.05 14.46
N GLU A 73 2.76 19.89 15.27
CA GLU A 73 3.27 19.48 16.57
C GLU A 73 2.15 19.28 17.59
N SER A 74 1.20 20.22 17.64
CA SER A 74 0.03 20.10 18.51
C SER A 74 -0.87 18.93 18.10
N SER A 75 -0.93 18.51 16.84
CA SER A 75 -1.76 17.37 16.39
C SER A 75 -1.04 16.01 16.41
N ARG A 76 0.14 15.89 17.05
CA ARG A 76 0.85 14.61 17.17
C ARG A 76 -0.02 13.44 17.72
N PRO A 77 -0.89 13.62 18.73
CA PRO A 77 -1.75 12.54 19.21
C PRO A 77 -2.74 12.04 18.14
N PHE A 78 -3.27 12.94 17.31
CA PHE A 78 -4.08 12.57 16.15
C PHE A 78 -3.29 11.74 15.14
N PHE A 79 -2.12 12.20 14.70
CA PHE A 79 -1.31 11.47 13.72
C PHE A 79 -0.87 10.08 14.23
N ARG A 80 -0.55 9.95 15.52
CA ARG A 80 -0.25 8.64 16.15
C ARG A 80 -1.45 7.70 16.18
N SER A 81 -2.67 8.23 16.23
CA SER A 81 -3.92 7.45 16.29
C SER A 81 -4.65 7.35 14.95
N VAL A 82 -4.06 7.86 13.86
CA VAL A 82 -4.74 7.95 12.55
C VAL A 82 -5.22 6.59 12.03
N VAL A 83 -4.47 5.51 12.28
CA VAL A 83 -4.85 4.15 11.89
C VAL A 83 -6.12 3.70 12.62
N ALA A 84 -6.28 4.04 13.91
CA ALA A 84 -7.50 3.75 14.66
C ALA A 84 -8.69 4.56 14.14
N TRP A 85 -8.47 5.82 13.74
CA TRP A 85 -9.51 6.64 13.11
C TRP A 85 -9.93 6.13 11.74
N ILE A 86 -9.01 5.60 10.93
CA ILE A 86 -9.33 4.91 9.67
C ILE A 86 -10.20 3.68 9.96
N PHE A 87 -9.91 2.91 11.01
CA PHE A 87 -10.75 1.80 11.44
C PHE A 87 -12.17 2.27 11.81
N VAL A 88 -12.30 3.30 12.66
CA VAL A 88 -13.60 3.86 13.03
C VAL A 88 -14.36 4.36 11.81
N PHE A 89 -13.68 5.05 10.89
CA PHE A 89 -14.24 5.53 9.64
C PHE A 89 -14.86 4.39 8.82
N PHE A 90 -14.09 3.33 8.53
CA PHE A 90 -14.60 2.22 7.73
C PHE A 90 -15.66 1.39 8.46
N LEU A 91 -15.53 1.22 9.78
CA LEU A 91 -16.51 0.50 10.59
C LEU A 91 -17.87 1.20 10.57
N VAL A 92 -17.89 2.50 10.87
CA VAL A 92 -19.12 3.30 10.97
C VAL A 92 -19.78 3.44 9.60
N THR A 93 -19.00 3.73 8.56
CA THR A 93 -19.53 3.89 7.18
C THR A 93 -20.02 2.56 6.62
N GLY A 94 -19.26 1.48 6.81
CA GLY A 94 -19.64 0.12 6.40
C GLY A 94 -20.91 -0.36 7.10
N PHE A 95 -21.01 -0.15 8.42
CA PHE A 95 -22.20 -0.50 9.19
C PHE A 95 -23.43 0.34 8.78
N ALA A 96 -23.26 1.65 8.57
CA ALA A 96 -24.33 2.53 8.15
C ALA A 96 -24.92 2.09 6.79
N TYR A 97 -24.07 1.73 5.83
CA TYR A 97 -24.50 1.14 4.56
C TYR A 97 -25.21 -0.20 4.78
N GLY A 98 -24.55 -1.11 5.49
CA GLY A 98 -25.02 -2.49 5.69
C GLY A 98 -26.36 -2.57 6.40
N LYS A 99 -26.62 -1.64 7.34
CA LYS A 99 -27.90 -1.53 8.05
C LYS A 99 -29.07 -1.15 7.16
N VAL A 100 -28.84 -0.26 6.19
CA VAL A 100 -29.90 0.22 5.30
C VAL A 100 -30.22 -0.79 4.20
N VAL A 101 -29.18 -1.44 3.65
CA VAL A 101 -29.35 -2.46 2.61
C VAL A 101 -29.81 -3.80 3.23
N GLY A 102 -29.56 -4.00 4.52
CA GLY A 102 -29.99 -5.16 5.29
C GLY A 102 -28.97 -6.30 5.32
N THR A 103 -27.73 -6.05 4.91
CA THR A 103 -26.61 -6.99 5.00
C THR A 103 -26.02 -7.09 6.41
N MET A 104 -26.21 -6.06 7.24
CA MET A 104 -25.86 -6.06 8.67
C MET A 104 -27.06 -5.59 9.48
N LYS A 105 -27.59 -6.42 10.38
CA LYS A 105 -28.82 -6.15 11.13
C LYS A 105 -28.54 -5.81 12.58
N ASN A 106 -27.55 -6.46 13.17
CA ASN A 106 -27.22 -6.34 14.59
C ASN A 106 -25.70 -6.29 14.82
N ASP A 107 -25.31 -6.18 16.09
CA ASP A 107 -23.94 -6.17 16.56
C ASP A 107 -23.20 -7.49 16.31
N ARG A 108 -23.90 -8.64 16.31
CA ARG A 108 -23.28 -9.94 16.00
C ARG A 108 -22.81 -10.01 14.56
N ASP A 109 -23.60 -9.50 13.61
CA ASP A 109 -23.21 -9.46 12.19
C ASP A 109 -21.91 -8.65 11.99
N VAL A 110 -21.72 -7.60 12.80
CA VAL A 110 -20.49 -6.79 12.79
C VAL A 110 -19.31 -7.59 13.37
N ILE A 111 -19.53 -8.27 14.50
CA ILE A 111 -18.51 -9.13 15.14
C ILE A 111 -18.09 -10.27 14.22
N ASP A 112 -19.05 -10.94 13.58
CA ASP A 112 -18.81 -12.03 12.64
C ASP A 112 -18.02 -11.54 11.41
N GLY A 113 -18.35 -10.35 10.91
CA GLY A 113 -17.58 -9.69 9.84
C GLY A 113 -16.13 -9.41 10.25
N MET A 114 -15.91 -8.90 11.46
CA MET A 114 -14.56 -8.68 12.00
C MET A 114 -13.80 -9.99 12.19
N ALA A 115 -14.45 -11.03 12.74
CA ALA A 115 -13.84 -12.35 12.93
C ALA A 115 -13.45 -12.98 11.59
N SER A 116 -14.31 -12.89 10.59
CA SER A 116 -14.02 -13.35 9.23
C SER A 116 -12.87 -12.56 8.58
N ALA A 117 -12.74 -11.26 8.84
CA ALA A 117 -11.61 -10.49 8.33
C ALA A 117 -10.29 -10.97 8.97
N ILE A 118 -10.27 -11.15 10.30
CA ILE A 118 -9.08 -11.61 11.04
C ILE A 118 -8.68 -13.04 10.64
N SER A 119 -9.64 -13.93 10.36
CA SER A 119 -9.34 -15.30 9.95
C SER A 119 -8.53 -15.37 8.65
N THR A 120 -8.75 -14.43 7.72
CA THR A 120 -7.96 -14.32 6.48
C THR A 120 -6.49 -13.91 6.71
N LEU A 121 -6.17 -13.34 7.88
CA LEU A 121 -4.82 -12.91 8.26
C LEU A 121 -3.99 -14.04 8.90
N GLY A 122 -4.47 -15.27 8.97
CA GLY A 122 -3.75 -16.39 9.61
C GLY A 122 -2.33 -16.59 9.10
N LEU A 123 -2.13 -16.56 7.77
CA LEU A 123 -0.79 -16.66 7.16
C LEU A 123 0.08 -15.45 7.52
N TYR A 124 -0.51 -14.25 7.53
CA TYR A 124 0.20 -13.03 7.90
C TYR A 124 0.70 -13.08 9.35
N VAL A 125 -0.10 -13.59 10.29
CA VAL A 125 0.31 -13.76 11.70
C VAL A 125 1.52 -14.69 11.82
N VAL A 126 1.51 -15.83 11.11
CA VAL A 126 2.64 -16.77 11.10
C VAL A 126 3.89 -16.13 10.51
N LEU A 127 3.75 -15.39 9.40
CA LEU A 127 4.85 -14.67 8.77
C LEU A 127 5.46 -13.63 9.70
N VAL A 128 4.62 -12.76 10.30
CA VAL A 128 5.07 -11.71 11.22
C VAL A 128 5.74 -12.32 12.45
N PHE A 129 5.26 -13.46 12.95
CA PHE A 129 5.92 -14.19 14.04
C PHE A 129 7.38 -14.51 13.70
N PHE A 130 7.64 -15.17 12.57
CA PHE A 130 9.00 -15.51 12.17
C PHE A 130 9.85 -14.29 11.79
N ALA A 131 9.25 -13.29 11.13
CA ALA A 131 9.92 -12.04 10.81
C ALA A 131 10.37 -11.30 12.08
N ALA A 132 9.52 -11.23 13.10
CA ALA A 132 9.86 -10.63 14.39
C ALA A 132 11.03 -11.37 15.07
N GLN A 133 11.05 -12.71 15.03
CA GLN A 133 12.18 -13.50 15.53
C GLN A 133 13.46 -13.24 14.73
N PHE A 134 13.38 -13.17 13.39
CA PHE A 134 14.51 -12.85 12.54
C PHE A 134 15.09 -11.48 12.89
N VAL A 135 14.26 -10.42 12.97
CA VAL A 135 14.71 -9.08 13.33
C VAL A 135 15.35 -9.06 14.72
N ALA A 136 14.75 -9.74 15.69
CA ALA A 136 15.28 -9.83 17.04
C ALA A 136 16.65 -10.51 17.08
N PHE A 137 16.82 -11.68 16.44
CA PHE A 137 18.10 -12.38 16.39
C PHE A 137 19.15 -11.67 15.52
N PHE A 138 18.73 -11.04 14.42
CA PHE A 138 19.61 -10.27 13.55
C PHE A 138 20.19 -9.04 14.25
N GLY A 139 19.38 -8.38 15.09
CA GLY A 139 19.84 -7.32 15.99
C GLY A 139 20.72 -7.85 17.12
N TRP A 140 20.27 -8.88 17.84
CA TRP A 140 20.99 -9.45 19.00
C TRP A 140 22.39 -9.99 18.63
N THR A 141 22.53 -10.58 17.46
CA THR A 141 23.82 -11.09 16.95
C THR A 141 24.74 -10.01 16.39
N ASN A 142 24.30 -8.74 16.36
CA ASN A 142 24.96 -7.61 15.69
C ASN A 142 25.14 -7.77 14.17
N LEU A 143 24.60 -8.84 13.56
CA LEU A 143 24.67 -9.04 12.11
C LEU A 143 23.96 -7.92 11.35
N GLY A 144 22.89 -7.37 11.90
CA GLY A 144 22.21 -6.21 11.32
C GLY A 144 23.10 -4.97 11.27
N LEU A 145 23.78 -4.65 12.37
CA LEU A 145 24.71 -3.52 12.43
C LEU A 145 25.88 -3.72 11.48
N ILE A 146 26.52 -4.90 11.49
CA ILE A 146 27.65 -5.21 10.61
C ILE A 146 27.23 -5.07 9.13
N THR A 147 26.09 -5.67 8.76
CA THR A 147 25.57 -5.61 7.39
C THR A 147 25.27 -4.18 6.96
N ALA A 148 24.67 -3.39 7.85
CA ALA A 148 24.31 -2.00 7.59
C ALA A 148 25.53 -1.11 7.38
N VAL A 149 26.55 -1.23 8.27
CA VAL A 149 27.79 -0.45 8.17
C VAL A 149 28.59 -0.87 6.94
N THR A 150 28.81 -2.18 6.73
CA THR A 150 29.57 -2.66 5.57
C THR A 150 28.89 -2.29 4.24
N GLY A 151 27.55 -2.36 4.19
CA GLY A 151 26.79 -1.93 3.02
C GLY A 151 26.87 -0.42 2.79
N ALA A 152 26.78 0.39 3.85
CA ALA A 152 26.92 1.83 3.76
C ALA A 152 28.33 2.24 3.31
N ASP A 153 29.37 1.59 3.85
CA ASP A 153 30.76 1.79 3.43
C ASP A 153 30.95 1.43 1.96
N PHE A 154 30.36 0.31 1.51
CA PHE A 154 30.39 -0.06 0.10
C PHE A 154 29.78 1.04 -0.78
N LEU A 155 28.59 1.55 -0.43
CA LEU A 155 27.92 2.62 -1.17
C LEU A 155 28.74 3.93 -1.17
N GLN A 156 29.34 4.28 -0.04
CA GLN A 156 30.22 5.45 0.08
C GLN A 156 31.48 5.32 -0.78
N ASN A 157 32.14 4.15 -0.76
CA ASN A 157 33.36 3.89 -1.50
C ASN A 157 33.17 3.98 -3.02
N ILE A 158 31.99 3.58 -3.53
CA ILE A 158 31.65 3.72 -4.95
C ILE A 158 31.04 5.09 -5.31
N GLY A 159 30.90 6.00 -4.33
CA GLY A 159 30.32 7.33 -4.52
C GLY A 159 28.80 7.34 -4.71
N LEU A 160 28.10 6.25 -4.38
CA LEU A 160 26.65 6.09 -4.53
C LEU A 160 25.91 6.49 -3.24
N THR A 161 26.12 7.74 -2.80
CA THR A 161 25.45 8.30 -1.61
C THR A 161 24.31 9.24 -1.97
N GLY A 162 24.23 9.70 -3.22
CA GLY A 162 23.19 10.60 -3.71
C GLY A 162 21.86 9.89 -4.05
N PRO A 163 20.86 10.67 -4.51
CA PRO A 163 19.50 10.17 -4.82
C PRO A 163 19.42 8.98 -5.78
N LEU A 164 20.43 8.79 -6.63
CA LEU A 164 20.50 7.68 -7.58
C LEU A 164 20.50 6.29 -6.90
N VAL A 165 20.90 6.20 -5.63
CA VAL A 165 20.80 4.95 -4.84
C VAL A 165 19.36 4.41 -4.81
N PHE A 166 18.36 5.30 -4.81
CA PHE A 166 16.96 4.90 -4.79
C PHE A 166 16.50 4.27 -6.10
N ILE A 167 17.08 4.62 -7.25
CA ILE A 167 16.75 3.95 -8.51
C ILE A 167 17.13 2.48 -8.41
N LEU A 168 18.34 2.19 -7.93
CA LEU A 168 18.83 0.82 -7.77
C LEU A 168 18.03 0.07 -6.71
N PHE A 169 17.67 0.75 -5.61
CA PHE A 169 16.82 0.16 -4.58
C PHE A 169 15.41 -0.17 -5.09
N ILE A 170 14.78 0.72 -5.88
CA ILE A 170 13.48 0.48 -6.50
C ILE A 170 13.55 -0.68 -7.50
N ILE A 171 14.60 -0.73 -8.34
CA ILE A 171 14.85 -1.86 -9.27
C ILE A 171 14.96 -3.17 -8.48
N MET A 172 15.78 -3.19 -7.43
CA MET A 172 15.95 -4.37 -6.59
C MET A 172 14.62 -4.81 -5.97
N CYS A 173 13.83 -3.86 -5.44
CA CYS A 173 12.52 -4.15 -4.87
C CYS A 173 11.56 -4.72 -5.93
N GLY A 174 11.56 -4.16 -7.13
CA GLY A 174 10.74 -4.66 -8.24
C GLY A 174 11.12 -6.07 -8.68
N ILE A 175 12.42 -6.40 -8.70
CA ILE A 175 12.91 -7.75 -9.03
C ILE A 175 12.53 -8.74 -7.94
N VAL A 176 12.75 -8.41 -6.67
CA VAL A 176 12.38 -9.29 -5.55
C VAL A 176 10.88 -9.57 -5.54
N ASN A 177 10.06 -8.56 -5.87
CA ASN A 177 8.61 -8.71 -5.92
C ASN A 177 8.12 -9.70 -7.00
N LEU A 178 8.90 -9.91 -8.07
CA LEU A 178 8.58 -10.97 -9.05
C LEU A 178 8.63 -12.38 -8.42
N SER A 179 9.47 -12.57 -7.40
CA SER A 179 9.61 -13.83 -6.66
C SER A 179 8.72 -13.90 -5.42
N LEU A 180 8.55 -12.77 -4.73
CA LEU A 180 7.81 -12.63 -3.47
C LEU A 180 6.65 -11.64 -3.64
N GLY A 181 5.52 -12.09 -4.18
CA GLY A 181 4.35 -11.23 -4.45
C GLY A 181 3.55 -10.77 -3.21
N SER A 182 4.17 -10.72 -2.04
CA SER A 182 3.58 -10.23 -0.79
C SER A 182 4.39 -9.08 -0.25
N ALA A 183 3.79 -7.88 -0.26
CA ALA A 183 4.44 -6.67 0.22
C ALA A 183 4.94 -6.80 1.66
N SER A 184 4.11 -7.38 2.53
CA SER A 184 4.51 -7.59 3.93
C SER A 184 5.66 -8.58 4.08
N ALA A 185 5.71 -9.63 3.25
CA ALA A 185 6.80 -10.61 3.29
C ALA A 185 8.10 -10.03 2.76
N GLN A 186 8.04 -9.32 1.63
CA GLN A 186 9.21 -8.67 1.06
C GLN A 186 9.78 -7.63 2.02
N TRP A 187 8.94 -6.74 2.55
CA TRP A 187 9.39 -5.70 3.49
C TRP A 187 9.96 -6.30 4.78
N ALA A 188 9.36 -7.36 5.31
CA ALA A 188 9.85 -8.05 6.50
C ALA A 188 11.30 -8.57 6.35
N VAL A 189 11.71 -8.94 5.13
CA VAL A 189 13.06 -9.42 4.84
C VAL A 189 14.00 -8.27 4.46
N THR A 190 13.54 -7.30 3.66
CA THR A 190 14.40 -6.24 3.14
C THR A 190 14.62 -5.10 4.13
N ALA A 191 13.60 -4.71 4.91
CA ALA A 191 13.68 -3.56 5.80
C ALA A 191 14.81 -3.66 6.84
N PRO A 192 15.01 -4.80 7.54
CA PRO A 192 16.07 -4.92 8.56
C PRO A 192 17.48 -4.77 8.00
N ILE A 193 17.66 -4.94 6.69
CA ILE A 193 18.94 -4.86 6.00
C ILE A 193 19.13 -3.46 5.39
N PHE A 194 18.18 -3.03 4.57
CA PHE A 194 18.33 -1.82 3.75
C PHE A 194 17.97 -0.54 4.47
N VAL A 195 17.03 -0.56 5.43
CA VAL A 195 16.67 0.66 6.17
C VAL A 195 17.87 1.18 6.96
N PRO A 196 18.53 0.39 7.82
CA PRO A 196 19.70 0.88 8.56
C PRO A 196 20.86 1.26 7.63
N MET A 197 21.10 0.50 6.56
CA MET A 197 22.14 0.80 5.58
C MET A 197 21.96 2.17 4.92
N LEU A 198 20.74 2.46 4.45
CA LEU A 198 20.43 3.73 3.79
C LEU A 198 20.32 4.90 4.79
N MET A 199 20.00 4.62 6.06
CA MET A 199 20.11 5.61 7.14
C MET A 199 21.55 6.03 7.41
N PHE A 200 22.51 5.10 7.35
CA PHE A 200 23.93 5.43 7.55
C PHE A 200 24.51 6.35 6.47
N ILE A 201 23.95 6.33 5.24
CA ILE A 201 24.31 7.29 4.19
C ILE A 201 23.44 8.56 4.21
N GLY A 202 22.57 8.71 5.22
CA GLY A 202 21.88 9.96 5.53
C GLY A 202 20.41 10.07 5.10
N TYR A 203 19.71 8.99 4.76
CA TYR A 203 18.29 9.04 4.37
C TYR A 203 17.35 8.56 5.47
N SER A 204 16.17 9.19 5.58
CA SER A 204 15.17 8.79 6.57
C SER A 204 14.45 7.49 6.21
N PRO A 205 14.03 6.70 7.22
CA PRO A 205 13.22 5.48 7.02
C PRO A 205 11.98 5.70 6.15
N GLU A 206 11.35 6.86 6.26
CA GLU A 206 10.13 7.21 5.54
C GLU A 206 10.38 7.33 4.03
N VAL A 207 11.50 7.94 3.63
CA VAL A 207 11.91 8.01 2.21
C VAL A 207 12.24 6.63 1.68
N ILE A 208 12.95 5.82 2.47
CA ILE A 208 13.32 4.44 2.11
C ILE A 208 12.07 3.58 1.93
N GLN A 209 11.11 3.67 2.85
CA GLN A 209 9.84 2.94 2.76
C GLN A 209 9.02 3.39 1.54
N THR A 210 9.07 4.68 1.21
CA THR A 210 8.41 5.22 0.01
C THR A 210 9.01 4.59 -1.24
N ALA A 211 10.33 4.58 -1.39
CA ALA A 211 11.00 3.94 -2.51
C ALA A 211 10.68 2.43 -2.61
N TYR A 212 10.65 1.72 -1.48
CA TYR A 212 10.25 0.31 -1.44
C TYR A 212 8.83 0.10 -2.00
N ARG A 213 7.86 0.93 -1.59
CA ARG A 213 6.46 0.85 -2.07
C ARG A 213 6.33 1.03 -3.58
N ILE A 214 7.22 1.81 -4.19
CA ILE A 214 7.26 2.00 -5.65
C ILE A 214 7.71 0.70 -6.33
N GLY A 215 8.80 0.10 -5.86
CA GLY A 215 9.30 -1.15 -6.43
C GLY A 215 8.30 -2.30 -6.26
N ASP A 216 7.71 -2.43 -5.08
CA ASP A 216 6.69 -3.43 -4.75
C ASP A 216 5.44 -3.33 -5.64
N SER A 217 4.90 -2.13 -5.83
CA SER A 217 3.65 -1.95 -6.57
C SER A 217 3.79 -2.13 -8.09
N THR A 218 4.90 -1.67 -8.65
CA THR A 218 5.06 -1.51 -10.12
C THR A 218 5.20 -2.83 -10.87
N THR A 219 5.69 -3.89 -10.23
CA THR A 219 5.87 -5.21 -10.86
C THR A 219 4.77 -6.23 -10.50
N ASN A 220 3.80 -5.86 -9.65
CA ASN A 220 2.70 -6.75 -9.24
C ASN A 220 1.87 -7.27 -10.41
N ILE A 221 1.69 -6.48 -11.46
CA ILE A 221 0.85 -6.85 -12.62
C ILE A 221 1.54 -7.79 -13.62
N ILE A 222 2.83 -8.08 -13.44
CA ILE A 222 3.62 -8.96 -14.32
C ILE A 222 4.15 -10.20 -13.60
N THR A 223 3.83 -10.40 -12.31
CA THR A 223 4.24 -11.59 -11.57
C THR A 223 3.13 -12.65 -11.52
N PRO A 224 3.40 -13.91 -11.91
CA PRO A 224 2.46 -15.01 -11.70
C PRO A 224 2.35 -15.41 -10.23
N MET A 225 3.24 -14.92 -9.36
CA MET A 225 3.29 -15.24 -7.93
C MET A 225 2.29 -14.44 -7.10
N MET A 226 1.63 -13.42 -7.67
CA MET A 226 0.60 -12.66 -6.96
C MET A 226 -0.62 -13.54 -6.69
N SER A 227 -1.24 -13.38 -5.51
CA SER A 227 -2.38 -14.22 -5.07
C SER A 227 -3.61 -14.13 -5.98
N TYR A 228 -3.80 -13.01 -6.67
CA TYR A 228 -4.95 -12.78 -7.56
C TYR A 228 -4.71 -13.19 -9.02
N PHE A 229 -3.49 -13.65 -9.38
CA PHE A 229 -3.13 -13.91 -10.77
C PHE A 229 -4.08 -14.90 -11.44
N GLY A 230 -4.37 -16.02 -10.76
CA GLY A 230 -5.26 -17.06 -11.27
C GLY A 230 -6.68 -16.56 -11.51
N LEU A 231 -7.20 -15.68 -10.63
CA LEU A 231 -8.53 -15.07 -10.79
C LEU A 231 -8.56 -14.12 -11.99
N ILE A 232 -7.55 -13.27 -12.15
CA ILE A 232 -7.45 -12.34 -13.28
C ILE A 232 -7.31 -13.10 -14.59
N LEU A 233 -6.48 -14.14 -14.62
CA LEU A 233 -6.34 -15.00 -15.79
C LEU A 233 -7.65 -15.70 -16.13
N ALA A 234 -8.33 -16.29 -15.13
CA ALA A 234 -9.63 -16.90 -15.33
C ALA A 234 -10.62 -15.90 -15.93
N TRP A 235 -10.64 -14.66 -15.44
CA TRP A 235 -11.49 -13.60 -15.99
C TRP A 235 -11.13 -13.26 -17.43
N ALA A 236 -9.84 -13.07 -17.74
CA ALA A 236 -9.36 -12.80 -19.10
C ALA A 236 -9.71 -13.94 -20.07
N THR A 237 -9.59 -15.20 -19.62
CA THR A 237 -9.95 -16.38 -20.43
C THR A 237 -11.45 -16.46 -20.76
N ARG A 238 -12.32 -15.74 -20.03
CA ARG A 238 -13.73 -15.64 -20.40
C ARG A 238 -13.96 -14.76 -21.62
N TYR A 239 -13.05 -13.84 -21.96
CA TYR A 239 -13.15 -13.00 -23.16
C TYR A 239 -12.37 -13.57 -24.35
N ASP A 240 -11.29 -14.30 -24.07
CA ASP A 240 -10.54 -15.06 -25.08
C ASP A 240 -9.98 -16.34 -24.46
N LYS A 241 -10.52 -17.50 -24.85
CA LYS A 241 -10.07 -18.82 -24.36
C LYS A 241 -8.59 -19.11 -24.63
N LYS A 242 -7.95 -18.42 -25.58
CA LYS A 242 -6.51 -18.57 -25.89
C LYS A 242 -5.63 -17.66 -25.02
N PHE A 243 -6.22 -16.83 -24.17
CA PHE A 243 -5.50 -15.88 -23.34
C PHE A 243 -4.72 -16.59 -22.22
N GLY A 244 -3.43 -16.79 -22.44
CA GLY A 244 -2.54 -17.50 -21.51
C GLY A 244 -1.80 -16.58 -20.54
N ILE A 245 -1.05 -17.21 -19.63
CA ILE A 245 -0.14 -16.56 -18.66
C ILE A 245 0.80 -15.57 -19.37
N GLY A 246 1.46 -16.04 -20.44
CA GLY A 246 2.40 -15.21 -21.21
C GLY A 246 1.71 -14.02 -21.88
N THR A 247 0.51 -14.21 -22.41
CA THR A 247 -0.29 -13.13 -23.03
C THR A 247 -0.68 -12.08 -22.00
N LEU A 248 -1.10 -12.50 -20.79
CA LEU A 248 -1.42 -11.57 -19.70
C LEU A 248 -0.20 -10.75 -19.30
N ILE A 249 0.94 -11.40 -19.04
CA ILE A 249 2.18 -10.72 -18.65
C ILE A 249 2.65 -9.77 -19.76
N ALA A 250 2.67 -10.21 -21.02
CA ALA A 250 3.09 -9.39 -22.15
C ALA A 250 2.17 -8.18 -22.38
N THR A 251 0.88 -8.33 -22.09
CA THR A 251 -0.12 -7.26 -22.15
C THR A 251 0.09 -6.25 -21.02
N MET A 252 0.47 -6.70 -19.83
CA MET A 252 0.68 -5.86 -18.64
C MET A 252 2.08 -5.23 -18.55
N LEU A 253 3.08 -5.80 -19.23
CA LEU A 253 4.47 -5.35 -19.19
C LEU A 253 4.65 -3.86 -19.56
N PRO A 254 3.99 -3.31 -20.60
CA PRO A 254 4.11 -1.88 -20.89
C PRO A 254 3.58 -0.99 -19.76
N TYR A 255 2.49 -1.39 -19.09
CA TYR A 255 1.98 -0.66 -17.92
C TYR A 255 2.99 -0.69 -16.78
N SER A 256 3.56 -1.87 -16.50
CA SER A 256 4.57 -2.03 -15.44
C SER A 256 5.77 -1.13 -15.68
N ILE A 257 6.29 -1.08 -16.91
CA ILE A 257 7.41 -0.19 -17.29
C ILE A 257 7.01 1.29 -17.14
N CYS A 258 5.84 1.70 -17.64
CA CYS A 258 5.37 3.08 -17.53
C CYS A 258 5.20 3.52 -16.08
N PHE A 259 4.59 2.68 -15.23
CA PHE A 259 4.47 2.97 -13.81
C PHE A 259 5.83 2.96 -13.12
N PHE A 260 6.71 2.00 -13.42
CA PHE A 260 8.05 1.94 -12.85
C PHE A 260 8.83 3.25 -13.11
N VAL A 261 8.89 3.67 -14.37
CA VAL A 261 9.61 4.89 -14.76
C VAL A 261 8.91 6.13 -14.23
N GLY A 262 7.60 6.26 -14.45
CA GLY A 262 6.84 7.45 -14.04
C GLY A 262 6.85 7.65 -12.53
N TRP A 263 6.70 6.58 -11.75
CA TRP A 263 6.66 6.65 -10.29
C TRP A 263 8.04 6.87 -9.70
N SER A 264 9.10 6.27 -10.27
CA SER A 264 10.49 6.56 -9.86
C SER A 264 10.87 8.00 -10.16
N LEU A 265 10.51 8.53 -11.34
CA LEU A 265 10.76 9.92 -11.69
C LEU A 265 9.98 10.89 -10.80
N LEU A 266 8.69 10.59 -10.54
CA LEU A 266 7.88 11.37 -9.61
C LEU A 266 8.53 11.42 -8.24
N PHE A 267 8.97 10.27 -7.71
CA PHE A 267 9.66 10.20 -6.42
C PHE A 267 10.93 11.03 -6.39
N LEU A 268 11.80 10.90 -7.41
CA LEU A 268 13.05 11.66 -7.47
C LEU A 268 12.79 13.16 -7.58
N LEU A 269 11.85 13.57 -8.43
CA LEU A 269 11.47 14.97 -8.60
C LEU A 269 10.86 15.53 -7.32
N TRP A 270 9.96 14.78 -6.68
CA TRP A 270 9.26 15.21 -5.46
C TRP A 270 10.24 15.39 -4.31
N VAL A 271 11.02 14.37 -4.00
CA VAL A 271 11.87 14.33 -2.79
C VAL A 271 13.16 15.11 -2.97
N PHE A 272 13.79 15.04 -4.15
CA PHE A 272 15.12 15.62 -4.37
C PHE A 272 15.14 16.79 -5.35
N GLY A 273 14.17 16.87 -6.27
CA GLY A 273 14.05 18.00 -7.20
C GLY A 273 13.32 19.20 -6.59
N LEU A 274 12.28 18.93 -5.80
CA LEU A 274 11.41 19.94 -5.17
C LEU A 274 11.62 20.04 -3.65
N ASP A 275 12.45 19.16 -3.08
CA ASP A 275 12.71 19.08 -1.64
C ASP A 275 11.43 18.94 -0.79
N LEU A 276 10.44 18.21 -1.32
CA LEU A 276 9.17 18.01 -0.65
C LEU A 276 9.23 16.76 0.25
N PRO A 277 8.77 16.85 1.50
CA PRO A 277 8.75 15.71 2.40
C PRO A 277 7.77 14.65 1.90
N VAL A 278 8.08 13.38 2.19
CA VAL A 278 7.21 12.23 1.87
C VAL A 278 5.98 12.14 2.78
N GLY A 279 5.97 12.90 3.88
CA GLY A 279 4.86 12.98 4.82
C GLY A 279 5.01 14.12 5.82
N PRO A 280 3.94 14.46 6.56
CA PRO A 280 4.00 15.49 7.60
C PRO A 280 4.99 15.11 8.69
N GLY A 281 5.97 15.98 8.95
CA GLY A 281 7.02 15.72 9.94
C GLY A 281 8.01 14.62 9.53
N SER A 282 8.10 14.26 8.25
CA SER A 282 9.01 13.24 7.72
C SER A 282 10.15 13.90 6.91
N PRO A 283 11.28 14.24 7.55
CA PRO A 283 12.40 14.87 6.83
C PRO A 283 13.00 13.90 5.81
N THR A 284 13.57 14.44 4.73
CA THR A 284 14.24 13.63 3.70
C THR A 284 15.53 13.01 4.24
N TYR A 285 16.30 13.82 4.96
CA TYR A 285 17.61 13.44 5.48
C TYR A 285 17.52 13.00 6.94
N TYR A 286 18.26 11.96 7.26
CA TYR A 286 18.45 11.46 8.61
C TYR A 286 19.78 11.96 9.15
N SER A 287 19.72 12.74 10.23
CA SER A 287 20.92 13.08 11.00
C SER A 287 21.18 11.94 11.97
N SER A 288 22.32 11.26 11.83
CA SER A 288 22.75 10.34 12.89
C SER A 288 22.85 11.11 14.20
N PRO A 289 22.33 10.59 15.32
CA PRO A 289 22.72 11.08 16.63
C PRO A 289 24.24 10.94 16.84
#